data_AF-G0H3I2-F1
#
_entry.id   AF-G0H3I2-F1
#
_cell.length_a   1.000
_cell.length_b   1.000
_cell.length_c   1.000
_cell.angle_alpha   90.00
_cell.angle_beta   90.00
_cell.angle_gamma   90.00
#
_symmetry.space_group_name_H-M   'P 1'
#
loop_
_entity.id
_entity.type
_entity.pdbx_description
1 polymer ?
#
loop_
_entity_poly.entity_id
_entity_poly.type
_entity_poly.pdbx_seq_one_letter_code
_entity_poly.pdbx_strand_id
1 'polypeptide(L)'
;MDFNIGSVVVSVKENVMEFTFHNKVETISLDQISSVELTKMNYNLLHISVVLAAISFAALIFVNEILSIIILFPALLCFIGGFFVCETLTFHVNGRGKFPLMVQKRKANKLYSYVSELLNNRK
;
A
#
# COMPACT_ATOMS: atom_id res chain seq x y z
N MET A 1 -13.60 -12.74 6.34
CA MET A 1 -12.23 -12.40 6.80
C MET A 1 -12.11 -10.89 6.91
N ASP A 2 -11.56 -10.39 8.03
CA ASP A 2 -11.50 -8.96 8.30
C ASP A 2 -10.08 -8.41 8.09
N PHE A 3 -9.97 -7.38 7.27
CA PHE A 3 -8.73 -6.67 6.99
C PHE A 3 -8.78 -5.29 7.63
N ASN A 4 -8.07 -5.11 8.75
CA ASN A 4 -7.88 -3.79 9.33
C ASN A 4 -6.83 -3.01 8.52
N ILE A 5 -7.26 -1.96 7.84
CA ILE A 5 -6.47 -1.08 6.97
C ILE A 5 -6.39 0.32 7.60
N GLY A 6 -5.84 0.39 8.81
CA GLY A 6 -5.67 1.67 9.50
C GLY A 6 -7.03 2.15 10.04
N SER A 7 -7.59 3.21 9.45
CA SER A 7 -8.90 3.75 9.81
C SER A 7 -10.08 3.08 9.08
N VAL A 8 -9.80 2.23 8.09
CA VAL A 8 -10.80 1.46 7.35
C VAL A 8 -10.73 -0.01 7.75
N VAL A 9 -11.86 -0.62 8.09
CA VAL A 9 -11.96 -2.08 8.24
C VAL A 9 -12.69 -2.63 7.02
N VAL A 10 -12.06 -3.54 6.29
CA VAL A 10 -12.68 -4.24 5.16
C VAL A 10 -13.03 -5.66 5.60
N SER A 11 -14.31 -5.93 5.83
CA SER A 11 -14.81 -7.26 6.12
C SER A 11 -15.33 -7.91 4.85
N VAL A 12 -14.69 -9.01 4.44
CA VAL A 12 -15.16 -9.81 3.30
C VAL A 12 -15.95 -10.99 3.83
N LYS A 13 -17.28 -10.95 3.67
CA LYS A 13 -18.23 -12.03 3.98
C LYS A 13 -18.53 -12.82 2.69
N GLU A 14 -19.29 -13.92 2.80
CA GLU A 14 -19.53 -14.86 1.68
C GLU A 14 -19.96 -14.18 0.37
N ASN A 15 -20.86 -13.19 0.44
CA ASN A 15 -21.41 -12.50 -0.73
C ASN A 15 -21.28 -10.99 -0.73
N VAL A 16 -20.74 -10.40 0.35
CA VAL A 16 -20.62 -8.94 0.48
C VAL A 16 -19.26 -8.55 1.02
N MET A 17 -18.79 -7.39 0.60
CA MET A 17 -17.64 -6.69 1.14
C MET A 17 -18.11 -5.44 1.86
N GLU A 18 -17.82 -5.34 3.15
CA GLU A 18 -18.17 -4.20 3.99
C GLU A 18 -16.93 -3.35 4.26
N PHE A 19 -17.03 -2.05 3.98
CA PHE A 19 -16.02 -1.04 4.26
C PHE A 19 -16.52 -0.18 5.42
N THR A 20 -15.90 -0.30 6.59
CA THR A 20 -16.21 0.51 7.75
C THR A 20 -15.20 1.63 7.89
N PHE A 21 -15.62 2.87 7.69
CA PHE A 21 -14.81 4.08 7.86
C PHE A 21 -15.52 5.08 8.78
N HIS A 22 -14.90 5.43 9.91
CA HIS A 22 -15.38 6.48 10.82
C HIS A 22 -16.90 6.40 11.11
N ASN A 23 -17.38 5.23 11.53
CA ASN A 23 -18.79 4.91 11.80
C ASN A 23 -19.75 4.89 10.59
N LYS A 24 -19.25 5.08 9.36
CA LYS A 24 -19.99 4.81 8.13
C LYS A 24 -19.62 3.42 7.62
N VAL A 25 -20.63 2.58 7.38
CA VAL A 25 -20.47 1.26 6.78
C VAL A 25 -20.99 1.34 5.35
N GLU A 26 -20.11 1.05 4.38
CA GLU A 26 -20.48 0.89 2.98
C GLU A 26 -20.38 -0.59 2.60
N THR A 27 -21.50 -1.18 2.19
CA THR A 27 -21.56 -2.57 1.74
C THR A 27 -21.60 -2.61 0.22
N ILE A 28 -20.73 -3.43 -0.37
CA ILE A 28 -20.67 -3.70 -1.81
C ILE A 28 -20.84 -5.20 -1.98
N SER A 29 -21.79 -5.60 -2.82
CA SER A 29 -22.01 -7.01 -3.10
C SER A 29 -20.91 -7.54 -4.03
N LEU A 30 -20.35 -8.71 -3.74
CA LEU A 30 -19.20 -9.28 -4.47
C LEU A 30 -19.50 -9.59 -5.94
N ASP A 31 -20.76 -9.89 -6.26
CA ASP A 31 -21.28 -10.04 -7.63
C ASP A 31 -21.26 -8.73 -8.44
N GLN A 32 -21.25 -7.58 -7.78
CA GLN A 32 -21.12 -6.27 -8.43
C GLN A 32 -19.66 -5.91 -8.70
N ILE A 33 -18.68 -6.61 -8.12
CA ILE A 33 -17.26 -6.35 -8.34
C ILE A 33 -16.80 -7.12 -9.59
N SER A 34 -16.52 -6.41 -10.68
CA SER A 34 -16.10 -7.02 -11.94
C SER A 34 -14.60 -7.34 -11.96
N SER A 35 -13.79 -6.48 -11.35
CA SER A 35 -12.34 -6.69 -11.21
C SER A 35 -11.78 -5.90 -10.03
N VAL A 36 -10.60 -6.31 -9.60
CA VAL A 36 -9.79 -5.57 -8.63
C VAL A 36 -8.41 -5.34 -9.23
N GLU A 37 -7.88 -4.13 -9.09
CA GLU A 37 -6.58 -3.72 -9.62
C GLU A 37 -5.71 -3.16 -8.50
N LEU A 38 -4.48 -3.66 -8.38
CA LEU A 38 -3.49 -3.12 -7.45
C LEU A 38 -2.53 -2.21 -8.22
N THR A 39 -2.66 -0.90 -8.01
CA THR A 39 -1.71 0.08 -8.56
C THR A 39 -0.55 0.24 -7.58
N LYS A 40 0.61 -0.28 -7.99
CA LYS A 40 1.86 -0.18 -7.23
C LYS A 40 2.45 1.21 -7.44
N MET A 41 2.66 1.95 -6.34
CA MET A 41 3.50 3.15 -6.41
C MET A 41 4.95 2.74 -6.67
N ASN A 42 5.62 3.47 -7.56
CA ASN A 42 6.96 3.14 -8.01
C ASN A 42 7.99 3.34 -6.88
N TYR A 43 8.85 2.33 -6.63
CA TYR A 43 9.71 2.21 -5.44
C TYR A 43 10.96 3.10 -5.46
N ASN A 44 10.92 4.22 -6.17
CA ASN A 44 12.09 5.08 -6.36
C ASN A 44 12.65 5.61 -5.04
N LEU A 45 11.79 5.89 -4.05
CA LEU A 45 12.20 6.41 -2.74
C LEU A 45 13.06 5.45 -1.91
N LEU A 46 12.76 4.14 -1.93
CA LEU A 46 13.55 3.13 -1.21
C LEU A 46 14.91 2.91 -1.89
N HIS A 47 14.95 2.91 -3.22
CA HIS A 47 16.21 2.80 -3.95
C HIS A 47 17.10 4.04 -3.70
N ILE A 48 16.50 5.24 -3.73
CA ILE A 48 17.20 6.48 -3.41
C ILE A 48 17.75 6.45 -1.99
N SER A 49 16.99 5.97 -0.99
CA SER A 49 17.47 5.92 0.39
C SER A 49 18.66 4.97 0.58
N VAL A 50 18.65 3.81 -0.08
CA VAL A 50 19.77 2.84 -0.04
C VAL A 50 21.02 3.43 -0.69
N VAL A 51 20.87 4.09 -1.84
CA VAL A 51 21.99 4.74 -2.53
C VAL A 51 22.58 5.87 -1.68
N LEU A 52 21.74 6.71 -1.07
CA LEU A 52 22.20 7.79 -0.19
C LEU A 52 22.91 7.24 1.06
N ALA A 53 22.43 6.14 1.64
CA ALA A 53 23.10 5.49 2.76
C ALA A 53 24.50 4.98 2.35
N ALA A 54 24.63 4.33 1.20
CA ALA A 54 25.93 3.87 0.70
C ALA A 54 26.92 5.04 0.48
N ILE A 55 26.45 6.17 -0.07
CA ILE A 55 27.26 7.38 -0.24
C ILE A 55 27.67 7.96 1.12
N SER A 56 26.77 7.96 2.12
CA SER A 56 27.08 8.39 3.49
C SER A 56 28.17 7.54 4.14
N PHE A 57 28.12 6.21 3.98
CA PHE A 57 29.18 5.31 4.46
C PHE A 57 30.52 5.58 3.76
N ALA A 58 30.51 5.84 2.44
CA ALA A 58 31.72 6.21 1.72
C ALA A 58 32.29 7.56 2.20
N ALA A 59 31.44 8.56 2.44
CA ALA A 59 31.85 9.87 2.94
C ALA A 59 32.47 9.77 4.35
N LEU A 60 32.00 8.83 5.19
CA LEU A 60 32.55 8.59 6.52
C LEU A 60 33.99 8.08 6.47
N ILE A 61 34.28 7.20 5.50
CA ILE A 61 35.59 6.56 5.37
C ILE A 61 36.60 7.47 4.66
N PHE A 62 36.18 8.18 3.60
CA PHE A 62 37.11 8.85 2.68
C PHE A 62 37.14 10.38 2.77
N VAL A 63 36.14 11.01 3.40
CA VAL A 63 35.98 12.48 3.31
C VAL A 63 35.91 13.14 4.68
N ASN A 64 34.79 13.00 5.39
CA ASN A 64 34.53 13.68 6.64
C ASN A 64 33.27 13.12 7.34
N GLU A 65 33.34 13.00 8.67
CA GLU A 65 32.22 12.55 9.52
C GLU A 65 31.00 13.48 9.43
N ILE A 66 31.19 14.81 9.41
CA ILE A 66 30.09 15.79 9.36
C ILE A 66 29.32 15.64 8.05
N LEU A 67 30.02 15.51 6.93
CA LEU A 67 29.40 15.33 5.61
C LEU A 67 28.63 14.00 5.53
N SER A 68 29.18 12.93 6.13
CA SER A 68 28.51 11.65 6.23
C SER A 68 27.17 11.74 6.96
N ILE A 69 27.12 12.44 8.11
CA ILE A 69 25.90 12.64 8.91
C ILE A 69 24.85 13.45 8.13
N ILE A 70 25.27 14.51 7.43
CA ILE A 70 24.37 15.34 6.61
C ILE A 70 23.69 14.53 5.50
N ILE A 71 24.39 13.55 4.90
CA ILE A 71 23.84 12.68 3.85
C ILE A 71 22.99 11.54 4.45
N LEU A 72 23.36 11.06 5.64
CA LEU A 72 22.64 9.98 6.34
C LEU A 72 21.22 10.39 6.73
N PHE A 73 21.02 11.64 7.16
CA PHE A 73 19.74 12.10 7.67
C PHE A 73 18.63 12.11 6.57
N PRO A 74 18.87 12.68 5.37
CA PRO A 74 17.96 12.52 4.22
C PRO A 74 17.75 11.06 3.82
N ALA A 75 18.79 10.22 3.87
CA ALA A 75 18.66 8.79 3.57
C ALA A 75 17.65 8.12 4.51
N LEU A 76 17.74 8.42 5.81
CA LEU A 76 16.80 7.92 6.82
C LEU A 76 15.37 8.42 6.58
N LEU A 77 15.20 9.72 6.29
CA LEU A 77 13.87 10.30 6.01
C LEU A 77 13.23 9.66 4.76
N CYS A 78 14.01 9.48 3.69
CA CYS A 78 13.54 8.77 2.49
C CYS A 78 13.23 7.30 2.76
N PHE A 79 14.00 6.63 3.62
CA PHE A 79 13.75 5.24 4.02
C PHE A 79 12.45 5.11 4.82
N ILE A 80 12.23 5.98 5.81
CA ILE A 80 11.01 6.02 6.61
C ILE A 80 9.80 6.34 5.71
N GLY A 81 9.92 7.37 4.85
CA GLY A 81 8.88 7.72 3.89
C GLY A 81 8.57 6.57 2.92
N GLY A 82 9.58 5.82 2.49
CA GLY A 82 9.45 4.61 1.69
C GLY A 82 8.76 3.44 2.41
N PHE A 83 8.82 3.39 3.74
CA PHE A 83 8.19 2.34 4.54
C PHE A 83 6.69 2.59 4.78
N PHE A 84 6.27 3.86 4.81
CA PHE A 84 4.87 4.26 4.93
C PHE A 84 4.13 4.32 3.58
N VAL A 85 4.72 3.81 2.49
CA VAL A 85 4.11 3.87 1.16
C VAL A 85 2.80 3.06 1.11
N CYS A 86 1.73 3.78 0.78
CA CYS A 86 0.44 3.21 0.48
C CYS A 86 0.39 2.79 -1.00
N GLU A 87 -0.17 1.62 -1.27
CA GLU A 87 -0.59 1.19 -2.61
C GLU A 87 -2.07 1.52 -2.78
N THR A 88 -2.51 1.73 -4.01
CA THR A 88 -3.92 1.99 -4.31
C THR A 88 -4.55 0.71 -4.83
N LEU A 89 -5.55 0.21 -4.11
CA LEU A 89 -6.39 -0.91 -4.51
C LEU A 89 -7.67 -0.34 -5.13
N THR A 90 -7.87 -0.54 -6.43
CA THR A 90 -9.05 -0.04 -7.14
C THR A 90 -10.01 -1.18 -7.39
N PHE A 91 -11.23 -1.06 -6.86
CA PHE A 91 -12.32 -1.98 -7.14
C PHE A 91 -13.16 -1.42 -8.30
N HIS A 92 -13.38 -2.23 -9.33
CA HIS A 92 -14.29 -1.90 -10.42
C HIS A 92 -15.65 -2.48 -10.10
N VAL A 93 -16.63 -1.61 -9.85
CA VAL A 93 -17.97 -2.00 -9.42
C VAL A 93 -18.97 -1.66 -10.52
N ASN A 94 -19.68 -2.68 -11.00
CA ASN A 94 -20.73 -2.55 -12.00
C ASN A 94 -21.81 -1.56 -11.51
N GLY A 95 -22.10 -0.53 -12.32
CA GLY A 95 -23.10 0.50 -11.99
C GLY A 95 -22.64 1.60 -11.03
N ARG A 96 -21.46 1.50 -10.39
CA ARG A 96 -20.91 2.54 -9.49
C ARG A 96 -19.57 3.12 -9.95
N GLY A 97 -18.88 2.48 -10.89
CA GLY A 97 -17.59 2.95 -11.40
C GLY A 97 -16.41 2.42 -10.58
N LYS A 98 -15.35 3.23 -10.45
CA LYS A 98 -14.10 2.84 -9.78
C LYS A 98 -14.08 3.34 -8.32
N PHE A 99 -13.81 2.44 -7.39
CA PHE A 99 -13.63 2.75 -5.97
C PHE A 99 -12.15 2.55 -5.57
N PRO A 100 -11.34 3.63 -5.52
CA PRO A 100 -9.94 3.55 -5.10
C PRO A 100 -9.83 3.55 -3.57
N LEU A 101 -9.09 2.59 -3.03
CA LEU A 101 -8.76 2.48 -1.62
C LEU A 101 -7.24 2.58 -1.44
N MET A 102 -6.75 3.60 -0.73
CA MET A 102 -5.34 3.69 -0.36
C MET A 102 -5.06 2.84 0.87
N VAL A 103 -4.14 1.89 0.74
CA VAL A 103 -3.86 0.86 1.74
C VAL A 103 -2.35 0.68 1.88
N GLN A 104 -1.85 0.45 3.10
CA GLN A 104 -0.45 0.06 3.28
C GLN A 104 -0.12 -1.18 2.44
N LYS A 105 0.98 -1.14 1.67
CA LYS A 105 1.44 -2.21 0.76
C LYS A 105 1.20 -3.64 1.26
N ARG A 106 1.65 -3.96 2.48
CA ARG A 106 1.53 -5.31 3.05
C ARG A 106 0.08 -5.77 3.16
N LYS A 107 -0.83 -4.86 3.50
CA LYS A 107 -2.26 -5.11 3.64
C LYS A 107 -2.96 -5.10 2.28
N ALA A 108 -2.52 -4.23 1.37
CA ALA A 108 -3.05 -4.11 0.01
C ALA A 108 -2.86 -5.41 -0.78
N ASN A 109 -1.65 -5.99 -0.75
CA ASN A 109 -1.35 -7.25 -1.43
C ASN A 109 -2.16 -8.43 -0.87
N LYS A 110 -2.35 -8.50 0.45
CA LYS A 110 -3.18 -9.55 1.08
C LYS A 110 -4.65 -9.43 0.68
N LEU A 111 -5.22 -8.22 0.76
CA LEU A 111 -6.60 -7.98 0.37
C LEU A 111 -6.81 -8.23 -1.13
N TYR A 112 -5.91 -7.74 -1.97
CA TYR A 112 -5.93 -8.00 -3.42
C TYR A 112 -5.93 -9.50 -3.73
N SER A 113 -5.00 -10.26 -3.16
CA SER A 113 -4.87 -11.69 -3.44
C SER A 113 -6.14 -12.44 -3.02
N TYR A 114 -6.66 -12.15 -1.83
CA TYR A 114 -7.88 -12.78 -1.32
C TYR A 114 -9.12 -12.46 -2.17
N VAL A 115 -9.31 -11.19 -2.53
CA VAL A 115 -10.46 -10.77 -3.36
C VAL A 115 -10.33 -11.32 -4.77
N SER A 116 -9.14 -11.31 -5.35
CA SER A 116 -8.89 -11.88 -6.68
C SER A 116 -9.15 -13.39 -6.70
N GLU A 117 -8.78 -14.11 -5.64
CA GLU A 117 -9.07 -15.55 -5.51
C GLU A 117 -10.57 -15.82 -5.41
N LEU A 118 -11.29 -15.04 -4.60
CA LEU A 118 -12.76 -15.12 -4.50
C LEU A 118 -13.46 -14.82 -5.83
N LEU A 119 -12.98 -13.85 -6.60
CA LEU A 119 -13.54 -13.51 -7.92
C LEU A 119 -13.21 -14.58 -8.96
N ASN A 120 -12.01 -15.18 -8.92
CA ASN A 120 -11.62 -16.24 -9.85
C ASN A 120 -12.35 -17.56 -9.60
N ASN A 121 -12.57 -17.94 -8.34
CA ASN A 121 -13.33 -19.16 -8.00
C ASN A 121 -14.83 -19.09 -8.39
N ARG A 122 -15.31 -17.92 -8.80
CA ARG A 122 -16.69 -17.70 -9.28
C ARG A 122 -16.83 -17.78 -10.81
N LYS A 123 -15.73 -17.80 -11.57
CA LYS A 123 -15.73 -17.93 -13.04
C LYS A 123 -15.64 -19.39 -13.45
#